data_AF-A0A2X4U147-F1
#
_entry.id   AF-A0A2X4U147-F1
#
_cell.length_a   1.000
_cell.length_b   1.000
_cell.length_c   1.000
_cell.angle_alpha   90.00
_cell.angle_beta   90.00
_cell.angle_gamma   90.00
#
_symmetry.space_group_name_H-M   'P 1'
#
loop_
_entity.id
_entity.type
_entity.pdbx_description
1 polymer ?
#
loop_
_entity_poly.entity_id
_entity_poly.type
_entity_poly.pdbx_seq_one_letter_code
_entity_poly.pdbx_strand_id
1 'polypeptide(L)' 'MKVKLLAAGILFTLPFWACAKDVTIIYTNDLHAHVEPYKVPWIADGKRDIGGWANITTLVKQEKAKNKATWFF' A
#
# COMPACT_ATOMS: atom_id res chain seq x y z
N MET A 1 37.48 26.32 -10.04
CA MET A 1 36.91 25.01 -10.41
C MET A 1 36.22 24.29 -9.24
N LYS A 2 36.84 24.18 -8.06
CA LYS A 2 36.30 23.41 -6.91
C LYS A 2 34.90 23.84 -6.45
N VAL A 3 34.63 25.14 -6.32
CA VAL A 3 33.32 25.67 -5.88
C VAL A 3 32.20 25.40 -6.90
N LYS A 4 32.52 25.47 -8.20
CA LYS A 4 31.55 25.16 -9.27
C LYS A 4 31.19 23.67 -9.30
N LEU A 5 32.15 22.78 -9.01
CA LEU A 5 31.90 21.35 -8.85
C LEU A 5 31.02 21.06 -7.63
N LEU A 6 31.28 21.73 -6.50
CA LEU A 6 30.45 21.60 -5.30
C LEU A 6 29.00 22.07 -5.56
N ALA A 7 28.83 23.24 -6.17
CA ALA A 7 27.51 23.77 -6.50
C ALA A 7 26.75 22.86 -7.48
N ALA A 8 27.43 22.31 -8.48
CA ALA A 8 26.84 21.33 -9.40
C ALA A 8 26.42 20.05 -8.68
N GLY A 9 27.23 19.53 -7.74
CA GLY A 9 26.88 18.35 -6.95
C GLY A 9 25.68 18.58 -6.02
N ILE A 10 25.54 19.77 -5.45
CA ILE A 10 24.37 20.15 -4.64
C ILE A 10 23.12 20.26 -5.54
N LEU A 11 23.21 20.93 -6.68
CA LEU A 11 22.09 21.01 -7.63
C LEU A 11 21.66 19.63 -8.16
N PHE A 12 22.60 18.69 -8.32
CA PHE A 12 22.31 17.34 -8.80
C PHE A 12 21.60 16.46 -7.76
N THR A 13 21.78 16.74 -6.47
CA THR A 13 21.24 15.93 -5.36
C THR A 13 19.91 16.46 -4.81
N LEU A 14 19.62 17.75 -4.96
CA LEU A 14 18.34 18.37 -4.60
C LEU A 14 17.10 17.71 -5.26
N PRO A 15 17.08 17.37 -6.57
CA PRO A 15 15.90 16.77 -7.18
C PRO A 15 15.60 15.36 -6.65
N PHE A 16 16.57 14.67 -6.05
CA PHE A 16 16.33 13.36 -5.42
C PHE A 16 15.48 13.43 -4.14
N TRP A 17 15.46 14.57 -3.46
CA TRP A 17 14.70 14.78 -2.22
C TRP A 17 13.36 15.49 -2.43
N ALA A 18 13.20 16.23 -3.52
CA ALA A 18 12.00 17.02 -3.81
C ALA A 18 10.95 16.30 -4.68
N CYS A 19 11.16 15.02 -5.01
CA CYS A 19 10.16 14.24 -5.76
C CYS A 19 8.94 13.94 -4.88
N ALA A 20 7.75 14.21 -5.40
CA ALA A 20 6.49 13.75 -4.81
C ALA A 20 6.53 12.22 -4.63
N LYS A 21 6.01 11.74 -3.51
CA LYS A 21 5.98 10.31 -3.18
C LYS A 21 4.57 9.90 -2.80
N ASP A 22 4.13 8.79 -3.38
CA ASP A 22 2.87 8.17 -3.01
C ASP A 22 2.95 7.61 -1.59
N VAL A 23 1.98 7.99 -0.76
CA VAL A 23 1.75 7.44 0.57
C VAL A 23 0.45 6.65 0.49
N THR A 24 0.53 5.34 0.71
CA THR A 24 -0.61 4.43 0.60
C THR A 24 -1.09 4.01 1.98
N ILE A 25 -2.36 4.27 2.28
CA ILE A 25 -3.01 3.82 3.52
C ILE A 25 -4.06 2.79 3.12
N ILE A 26 -3.90 1.57 3.62
CA ILE A 26 -4.90 0.51 3.54
C ILE A 26 -5.51 0.41 4.94
N TYR A 27 -6.80 0.12 5.03
CA TYR A 27 -7.42 -0.13 6.33
C TYR A 27 -8.51 -1.18 6.23
N THR A 28 -8.79 -1.81 7.37
CA THR A 28 -10.01 -2.58 7.59
C THR A 28 -10.73 -2.03 8.81
N ASN A 29 -12.02 -2.30 8.91
CA ASN A 29 -12.80 -2.09 10.11
C ASN A 29 -13.72 -3.30 10.30
N ASP A 30 -14.08 -3.58 11.56
CA ASP A 30 -15.13 -4.55 11.89
C ASP A 30 -14.96 -5.93 11.24
N LEU A 31 -13.72 -6.44 11.23
CA LEU A 31 -13.42 -7.78 10.70
C LEU A 31 -14.25 -8.88 11.37
N HIS A 32 -14.72 -8.64 12.61
CA HIS A 32 -15.66 -9.50 13.34
C HIS A 32 -15.31 -11.00 13.29
N ALA A 33 -14.01 -11.32 13.34
CA ALA A 33 -13.50 -12.69 13.25
C ALA A 33 -13.97 -13.49 12.01
N HIS A 34 -14.37 -12.82 10.92
CA HIS A 34 -14.59 -13.45 9.61
C HIS A 34 -13.25 -13.83 8.95
N VAL A 35 -12.56 -14.78 9.57
CA VAL A 35 -11.19 -15.21 9.23
C VAL A 35 -11.12 -15.96 7.90
N GLU A 36 -12.14 -16.75 7.60
CA GLU A 36 -12.28 -17.50 6.35
C GLU A 36 -13.29 -16.84 5.41
N PRO A 37 -13.23 -17.13 4.09
CA PRO A 37 -14.25 -16.67 3.17
C PRO A 37 -15.63 -17.19 3.56
N TYR A 38 -16.66 -16.37 3.37
CA TYR A 38 -18.03 -16.72 3.73
C TYR A 38 -19.04 -16.17 2.72
N LYS A 39 -20.24 -16.75 2.74
CA LYS A 39 -21.38 -16.30 1.93
C LYS A 39 -22.16 -15.23 2.66
N VAL A 40 -22.62 -14.24 1.91
CA VAL A 40 -23.52 -13.19 2.40
C VAL A 40 -24.78 -13.24 1.55
N PRO A 41 -25.99 -13.42 2.12
CA PRO A 41 -27.22 -13.65 1.35
C PRO A 41 -27.50 -12.56 0.30
N TRP A 42 -27.19 -11.32 0.61
CA TRP A 42 -27.42 -10.16 -0.26
C TRP A 42 -26.26 -9.86 -1.23
N ILE A 43 -25.20 -10.69 -1.25
CA ILE A 43 -24.11 -10.61 -2.25
C ILE A 43 -24.21 -11.84 -3.16
N ALA A 44 -24.51 -11.61 -4.44
CA ALA A 44 -24.64 -12.67 -5.44
C ALA A 44 -25.57 -13.81 -4.98
N ASP A 45 -26.69 -13.46 -4.33
CA ASP A 45 -27.69 -14.40 -3.82
C ASP A 45 -27.09 -15.48 -2.88
N GLY A 46 -26.07 -15.10 -2.09
CA GLY A 46 -25.38 -16.01 -1.17
C GLY A 46 -24.57 -17.11 -1.88
N LYS A 47 -24.34 -17.01 -3.19
CA LYS A 47 -23.66 -18.06 -3.97
C LYS A 47 -22.15 -17.87 -4.10
N ARG A 48 -21.62 -16.69 -3.76
CA ARG A 48 -20.19 -16.37 -3.89
C ARG A 48 -19.53 -16.11 -2.54
N ASP A 49 -18.38 -16.74 -2.31
CA ASP A 49 -17.54 -16.45 -1.14
C ASP A 49 -16.86 -15.09 -1.28
N ILE A 50 -16.84 -14.35 -0.17
CA ILE A 50 -16.14 -13.06 -0.04
C ILE A 50 -15.26 -13.04 1.21
N GLY A 51 -14.37 -12.04 1.29
CA GLY A 51 -13.54 -11.83 2.48
C GLY A 51 -12.42 -12.86 2.64
N GLY A 52 -12.17 -13.28 3.87
CA GLY A 52 -11.07 -14.16 4.26
C GLY A 52 -9.75 -13.41 4.48
N TRP A 53 -9.15 -13.61 5.65
CA TRP A 53 -7.95 -12.89 6.07
C TRP A 53 -6.71 -13.27 5.25
N ALA A 54 -6.64 -14.49 4.73
CA ALA A 54 -5.59 -14.89 3.80
C ALA A 54 -5.62 -14.06 2.50
N ASN A 55 -6.82 -13.73 2.00
CA ASN A 55 -6.99 -12.89 0.82
C ASN A 55 -6.60 -11.43 1.12
N ILE A 56 -7.06 -10.88 2.26
CA ILE A 56 -6.69 -9.53 2.71
C ILE A 56 -5.17 -9.43 2.91
N THR A 57 -4.56 -10.42 3.54
CA THR A 57 -3.09 -10.50 3.76
C THR A 57 -2.34 -10.51 2.45
N THR A 58 -2.79 -11.28 1.47
CA THR A 58 -2.16 -11.36 0.14
C THR A 58 -2.23 -10.00 -0.56
N LEU A 59 -3.39 -9.34 -0.53
CA LEU A 59 -3.57 -7.98 -1.08
C LEU A 59 -2.60 -7.00 -0.43
N VAL A 60 -2.57 -6.93 0.91
CA VAL A 60 -1.70 -5.97 1.63
C VAL A 60 -0.22 -6.26 1.35
N LYS A 61 0.19 -7.53 1.28
CA LYS A 61 1.57 -7.90 0.92
C LYS A 61 1.93 -7.46 -0.50
N GLN A 62 1.02 -7.62 -1.46
CA GLN A 62 1.22 -7.15 -2.83
C GLN A 62 1.36 -5.63 -2.89
N GLU A 63 0.54 -4.87 -2.16
CA GLU A 63 0.63 -3.41 -2.15
C GLU A 63 1.90 -2.91 -1.45
N LYS A 64 2.29 -3.51 -0.32
CA LYS A 64 3.57 -3.20 0.34
C LYS A 64 4.80 -3.54 -0.51
N ALA A 65 4.70 -4.53 -1.39
CA ALA A 65 5.76 -4.84 -2.35
C ALA A 65 5.87 -3.78 -3.46
N LYS A 66 4.75 -3.17 -3.87
CA LYS A 66 4.70 -2.12 -4.90
C LYS A 66 5.15 -0.76 -4.38
N ASN A 67 4.70 -0.35 -3.19
CA ASN A 67 5.07 0.93 -2.58
C ASN A 67 5.61 0.74 -1.16
N LYS A 68 6.86 1.19 -0.94
CA LYS A 68 7.52 1.16 0.37
C LYS A 68 6.81 2.01 1.42
N ALA A 69 6.14 3.07 1.01
CA ALA A 69 5.38 3.95 1.89
C ALA A 69 3.91 3.49 2.01
N THR A 70 3.72 2.21 2.39
CA THR A 70 2.40 1.59 2.54
C THR A 70 2.16 1.11 3.97
N TRP A 71 1.13 1.66 4.61
CA TRP A 71 0.69 1.29 5.95
C TRP A 71 -0.68 0.60 5.90
N PHE A 72 -0.89 -0.35 6.80
CA PHE A 72 -2.15 -1.08 6.94
C PHE A 72 -2.59 -1.02 8.40
N PHE A 73 -3.86 -0.64 8.63
CA PHE A 73 -4.48 -0.47 9.94
C PHE A 73 -5.73 -1.34 10.09
#